data_AF-A0A1V5GSZ4-F1
#
_entry.id   AF-A0A1V5GSZ4-F1
#
_cell.length_a   1.000
_cell.length_b   1.000
_cell.length_c   1.000
_cell.angle_alpha   90.00
_cell.angle_beta   90.00
_cell.angle_gamma   90.00
#
_symmetry.space_group_name_H-M   'P 1'
#
loop_
_entity.id
_entity.type
_entity.pdbx_description
1 polymer ?
#
loop_
_entity_poly.entity_id
_entity_poly.type
_entity_poly.pdbx_seq_one_letter_code
_entity_poly.pdbx_strand_id
1 'polypeptide(L)'
;MHRGRHTVDVASRRSCGRLSWFGWRHQAKIVMHFAQVEGLPPRLIADHLNGLRHQATSIEWGNLMMPAGVDTPRNQKMLQLTDTAGGALYAAFEWDDYGNTERRYLETLRSQLWRSAGRALQTHGLKVCPWPHPRHSWAQEFCRR
;
A
#
# COMPACT_ATOMS: atom_id res chain seq x y z
N MET A 1 1.26 -14.78 18.40
CA MET A 1 0.10 -14.04 17.84
C MET A 1 0.22 -12.50 17.83
N HIS A 2 1.28 -11.87 18.37
CA HIS A 2 1.36 -10.40 18.45
C HIS A 2 1.95 -9.65 17.23
N ARG A 3 2.69 -10.32 16.33
CA ARG A 3 3.28 -9.65 15.15
C ARG A 3 2.24 -9.18 14.12
N GLY A 4 1.17 -9.94 13.89
CA GLY A 4 0.17 -9.62 12.86
C GLY A 4 -0.61 -8.33 13.11
N ARG A 5 -1.00 -8.05 14.37
CA ARG A 5 -1.75 -6.83 14.72
C ARG A 5 -0.94 -5.55 14.54
N HIS A 6 0.33 -5.54 14.95
CA HIS A 6 1.19 -4.36 14.80
C HIS A 6 1.49 -4.04 13.33
N THR A 7 1.68 -5.06 12.48
CA THR A 7 1.91 -4.84 11.05
C THR A 7 0.68 -4.26 10.35
N VAL A 8 -0.52 -4.75 10.70
CA VAL A 8 -1.79 -4.22 10.17
C VAL A 8 -2.00 -2.76 10.59
N ASP A 9 -1.74 -2.42 11.86
CA ASP A 9 -1.85 -1.06 12.40
C ASP A 9 -0.89 -0.06 11.70
N VAL A 10 0.38 -0.44 11.52
CA VAL A 10 1.36 0.42 10.84
C VAL A 10 1.02 0.57 9.35
N ALA A 11 0.56 -0.50 8.70
CA ALA A 11 0.22 -0.49 7.28
C ALA A 11 -1.06 0.33 7.01
N SER A 12 -2.13 0.11 7.77
CA SER A 12 -3.40 0.83 7.64
C SER A 12 -3.20 2.34 7.85
N ARG A 13 -2.53 2.73 8.94
CA ARG A 13 -2.26 4.15 9.26
C ARG A 13 -1.48 4.84 8.15
N ARG A 14 -0.45 4.18 7.60
CA ARG A 14 0.34 4.73 6.49
C ARG A 14 -0.47 4.83 5.20
N SER A 15 -1.26 3.81 4.86
CA SER A 15 -2.13 3.82 3.68
C SER A 15 -3.15 4.95 3.78
N CYS A 16 -3.85 5.08 4.90
CA CYS A 16 -4.81 6.16 5.13
C CYS A 16 -4.16 7.55 5.01
N GLY A 17 -2.99 7.76 5.62
CA GLY A 17 -2.28 9.04 5.52
C GLY A 17 -1.89 9.42 4.08
N ARG A 18 -1.53 8.44 3.24
CA ARG A 18 -1.24 8.70 1.82
C ARG A 18 -2.48 9.01 1.02
N LEU A 19 -3.54 8.22 1.19
CA LEU A 19 -4.79 8.44 0.50
C LEU A 19 -5.41 9.78 0.89
N SER A 20 -5.32 10.18 2.16
CA SER A 20 -5.83 11.48 2.62
C SER A 20 -5.04 12.64 2.04
N TRP A 21 -3.72 12.50 1.94
CA TRP A 21 -2.87 13.50 1.29
C TRP A 21 -3.11 13.57 -0.21
N PHE A 22 -3.32 12.43 -0.88
CA PHE A 22 -3.67 12.38 -2.29
C PHE A 22 -5.02 13.09 -2.54
N GLY A 23 -6.03 12.80 -1.71
CA GLY A 23 -7.32 13.51 -1.75
C GLY A 23 -7.17 15.01 -1.55
N TRP A 24 -6.41 15.44 -0.54
CA TRP A 24 -6.10 16.86 -0.31
C TRP A 24 -5.47 17.52 -1.54
N ARG A 25 -4.43 16.90 -2.10
CA ARG A 25 -3.69 17.44 -3.25
C ARG A 25 -4.57 17.57 -4.50
N HIS A 26 -5.51 16.65 -4.69
CA HIS A 26 -6.41 16.63 -5.84
C HIS A 26 -7.78 17.25 -5.55
N GLN A 27 -7.98 17.86 -4.37
CA GLN A 27 -9.27 18.41 -3.92
C GLN A 27 -10.42 17.39 -4.09
N ALA A 28 -10.14 16.12 -3.77
CA ALA A 28 -11.03 14.99 -4.01
C ALA A 28 -11.28 14.20 -2.71
N LYS A 29 -12.47 13.61 -2.62
CA LYS A 29 -12.76 12.58 -1.63
C LYS A 29 -12.41 11.20 -2.19
N ILE A 30 -11.69 10.42 -1.39
CA ILE A 30 -11.20 9.10 -1.77
C ILE A 30 -12.08 8.03 -1.17
N VAL A 31 -12.68 7.22 -2.03
CA VAL A 31 -13.33 5.96 -1.62
C VAL A 31 -12.25 4.92 -1.44
N MET A 32 -12.18 4.30 -0.26
CA MET A 32 -11.16 3.29 0.04
C MET A 32 -11.82 1.92 0.28
N HIS A 33 -11.16 0.89 -0.25
CA HIS A 33 -11.51 -0.50 -0.03
C HIS A 33 -10.28 -1.25 0.50
N PHE A 34 -10.47 -2.02 1.56
CA PHE A 34 -9.49 -2.98 2.04
C PHE A 34 -9.85 -4.37 1.51
N ALA A 35 -8.83 -5.13 1.10
CA ALA A 35 -9.00 -6.54 0.81
C ALA A 35 -9.33 -7.29 2.11
N GLN A 36 -10.36 -8.13 2.07
CA GLN A 36 -10.67 -9.04 3.15
C GLN A 36 -9.57 -10.09 3.25
N VAL A 37 -8.91 -10.13 4.40
CA VAL A 37 -7.88 -11.13 4.73
C VAL A 37 -8.48 -12.16 5.68
N GLU A 38 -8.14 -13.43 5.46
CA GLU A 38 -8.57 -14.51 6.35
C GLU A 38 -8.16 -14.23 7.80
N GLY A 39 -9.08 -14.43 8.75
CA GLY A 39 -8.86 -14.13 10.16
C GLY A 39 -9.02 -12.65 10.55
N LEU A 40 -9.37 -11.75 9.62
CA LEU A 40 -9.62 -10.33 9.91
C LEU A 40 -11.05 -9.91 9.49
N PRO A 41 -12.04 -9.99 10.41
CA PRO A 41 -13.40 -9.55 10.13
C PRO A 41 -13.50 -8.06 9.75
N PRO A 42 -14.39 -7.67 8.82
CA PRO A 42 -14.59 -6.27 8.42
C PRO A 42 -14.82 -5.30 9.59
N ARG A 43 -15.56 -5.73 10.61
CA ARG A 43 -15.80 -4.93 11.83
C ARG A 43 -14.50 -4.50 12.52
N LEU A 44 -13.48 -5.35 12.54
CA LEU A 44 -12.22 -5.03 13.19
C LEU A 44 -11.45 -3.95 12.44
N ILE A 45 -11.55 -3.92 11.11
CA ILE A 45 -10.97 -2.84 10.29
C ILE A 45 -11.73 -1.54 10.59
N ALA A 46 -13.05 -1.57 10.61
CA ALA A 46 -13.87 -0.39 10.93
C ALA A 46 -13.57 0.16 12.33
N ASP A 47 -13.55 -0.70 13.36
CA ASP A 47 -13.21 -0.34 14.74
C ASP A 47 -11.80 0.24 14.84
N HIS A 48 -10.85 -0.37 14.15
CA HIS A 48 -9.47 0.08 14.10
C HIS A 48 -9.35 1.48 13.47
N LEU A 49 -10.00 1.72 12.32
CA LEU A 49 -9.99 3.02 11.66
C LEU A 49 -10.69 4.09 12.50
N ASN A 50 -11.80 3.74 13.17
CA ASN A 50 -12.45 4.64 14.12
C ASN A 50 -11.52 4.97 15.30
N GLY A 51 -10.80 4.00 15.85
CA GLY A 51 -9.79 4.24 16.86
C GLY A 51 -8.68 5.20 16.37
N LEU A 52 -8.17 4.99 15.15
CA LEU A 52 -7.16 5.87 14.54
C LEU A 52 -7.64 7.32 14.35
N ARG A 53 -8.94 7.55 14.12
CA ARG A 53 -9.52 8.91 14.00
C ARG A 53 -9.41 9.72 15.29
N HIS A 54 -9.43 9.05 16.43
CA HIS A 54 -9.34 9.69 17.74
C HIS A 54 -7.91 9.84 18.25
N GLN A 55 -6.92 9.35 17.50
CA GLN A 55 -5.51 9.52 17.82
C GLN A 55 -4.93 10.76 17.14
N ALA A 56 -3.89 11.33 17.73
CA ALA A 56 -3.08 12.36 17.09
C ALA A 56 -2.38 11.76 15.85
N THR A 57 -2.94 12.03 14.68
CA THR A 57 -2.43 11.57 13.38
C THR A 57 -2.42 12.73 12.40
N SER A 58 -1.51 12.70 11.42
CA SER A 58 -1.49 13.65 10.29
C SER A 58 -2.45 13.23 9.16
N ILE A 59 -3.48 12.45 9.48
CA ILE A 59 -4.42 11.91 8.49
C ILE A 59 -5.56 12.91 8.34
N GLU A 60 -5.74 13.41 7.12
CA GLU A 60 -6.83 14.32 6.76
C GLU A 60 -8.11 13.53 6.51
N TRP A 61 -8.79 13.12 7.59
CA TRP A 61 -9.98 12.26 7.52
C TRP A 61 -11.13 12.84 6.68
N GLY A 62 -11.21 14.16 6.53
CA GLY A 62 -12.21 14.82 5.66
C GLY A 62 -12.09 14.46 4.17
N ASN A 63 -10.92 13.98 3.74
CA ASN A 63 -10.65 13.57 2.36
C ASN A 63 -10.88 12.07 2.12
N LEU A 64 -11.23 11.31 3.17
CA LEU A 64 -11.49 9.87 3.08
C LEU A 64 -12.98 9.61 3.27
N MET A 65 -13.58 8.86 2.36
CA MET A 65 -14.97 8.42 2.50
C MET A 65 -15.02 7.28 3.53
N MET A 66 -15.84 7.47 4.56
CA MET A 66 -16.02 6.53 5.66
C MET A 66 -17.48 6.05 5.74
N PRO A 67 -17.75 4.81 6.16
CA PRO A 67 -16.76 3.77 6.50
C PRO A 67 -16.00 3.27 5.25
N ALA A 68 -14.76 2.82 5.46
CA ALA A 68 -14.02 2.14 4.40
C ALA A 68 -14.74 0.84 4.00
N GLY A 69 -14.77 0.54 2.70
CA GLY A 69 -15.26 -0.74 2.22
C GLY A 69 -14.31 -1.88 2.60
N VAL A 70 -14.85 -3.06 2.84
CA VAL A 70 -14.07 -4.30 2.96
C VAL A 70 -14.70 -5.29 2.01
N ASP A 71 -13.92 -5.80 1.07
CA ASP A 71 -14.41 -6.70 0.04
C ASP A 71 -13.31 -7.68 -0.39
N THR A 72 -13.70 -8.69 -1.16
CA THR A 72 -12.76 -9.64 -1.74
C THR A 72 -12.29 -9.16 -3.12
N PRO A 73 -11.07 -9.50 -3.53
CA PRO A 73 -10.59 -9.20 -4.89
C PRO A 73 -11.53 -9.73 -5.98
N ARG A 74 -12.20 -10.86 -5.76
CA ARG A 74 -13.18 -11.42 -6.71
C ARG A 74 -14.27 -10.42 -7.12
N ASN A 75 -14.70 -9.57 -6.19
CA ASN A 75 -15.82 -8.64 -6.42
C ASN A 75 -15.38 -7.23 -6.85
N GLN A 76 -14.10 -6.90 -6.67
CA GLN A 76 -13.58 -5.55 -6.90
C GLN A 76 -12.35 -5.57 -7.81
N LYS A 77 -12.52 -5.09 -9.05
CA LYS A 77 -11.43 -5.00 -10.03
C LYS A 77 -10.22 -4.23 -9.50
N MET A 78 -10.43 -3.16 -8.75
CA MET A 78 -9.34 -2.35 -8.17
C MET A 78 -8.53 -3.12 -7.11
N LEU A 79 -9.17 -4.03 -6.37
CA LEU A 79 -8.46 -4.91 -5.43
C LEU A 79 -7.61 -5.93 -6.20
N GLN A 80 -8.12 -6.50 -7.30
CA GLN A 80 -7.31 -7.39 -8.15
C GLN A 80 -6.08 -6.71 -8.73
N LEU A 81 -6.22 -5.45 -9.17
CA LEU A 81 -5.09 -4.65 -9.67
C LEU A 81 -4.08 -4.36 -8.56
N THR A 82 -4.57 -4.08 -7.35
CA THR A 82 -3.71 -3.85 -6.17
C THR A 82 -2.96 -5.13 -5.78
N ASP A 83 -3.64 -6.28 -5.78
CA ASP A 83 -3.02 -7.58 -5.50
C ASP A 83 -2.00 -7.96 -6.58
N THR A 84 -2.30 -7.69 -7.85
CA THR A 84 -1.36 -7.91 -8.96
C THR A 84 -0.10 -7.06 -8.79
N ALA A 85 -0.26 -5.78 -8.43
CA ALA A 85 0.87 -4.89 -8.15
C ALA A 85 1.65 -5.33 -6.90
N GLY A 86 0.95 -5.79 -5.86
CA GLY A 86 1.55 -6.35 -4.65
C GLY A 86 2.35 -7.62 -4.92
N GLY A 87 1.82 -8.53 -5.74
CA GLY A 87 2.50 -9.75 -6.17
C GLY A 87 3.73 -9.47 -7.04
N ALA A 88 3.63 -8.53 -7.97
CA ALA A 88 4.78 -8.07 -8.76
C ALA A 88 5.88 -7.45 -7.88
N LEU A 89 5.49 -6.71 -6.83
CA LEU A 89 6.43 -6.19 -5.86
C LEU A 89 7.06 -7.31 -5.03
N TYR A 90 6.26 -8.27 -4.55
CA TYR A 90 6.75 -9.43 -3.79
C TYR A 90 7.77 -10.23 -4.61
N ALA A 91 7.43 -10.62 -5.84
CA ALA A 91 8.31 -11.40 -6.72
C ALA A 91 9.63 -10.69 -7.05
N ALA A 92 9.65 -9.35 -7.05
CA ALA A 92 10.86 -8.59 -7.31
C ALA A 92 11.86 -8.60 -6.13
N PHE A 93 11.38 -8.80 -4.91
CA PHE A 93 12.19 -8.72 -3.69
C PHE A 93 12.40 -10.07 -3.00
N GLU A 94 11.43 -10.96 -3.05
CA GLU A 94 11.48 -12.26 -2.39
C GLU A 94 12.01 -13.33 -3.33
N TRP A 95 12.77 -14.28 -2.78
CA TRP A 95 13.30 -15.39 -3.53
C TRP A 95 12.23 -16.44 -3.80
N ASP A 96 12.23 -16.97 -5.02
CA ASP A 96 11.55 -18.22 -5.31
C ASP A 96 12.29 -19.42 -4.67
N ASP A 97 11.72 -20.62 -4.82
CA ASP A 97 12.29 -21.85 -4.28
C ASP A 97 13.69 -22.18 -4.83
N TYR A 98 14.10 -21.52 -5.92
CA TYR A 98 15.41 -21.68 -6.57
C TYR A 98 16.37 -20.51 -6.28
N GLY A 99 15.98 -19.56 -5.43
CA GLY A 99 16.81 -18.41 -5.06
C GLY A 99 16.80 -17.24 -6.06
N ASN A 100 15.89 -17.24 -7.03
CA ASN A 100 15.76 -16.18 -8.03
C ASN A 100 14.71 -15.13 -7.62
N THR A 101 14.83 -13.92 -8.19
CA THR A 101 13.81 -12.86 -8.09
C THR A 101 13.31 -12.49 -9.48
N GLU A 102 12.02 -12.19 -9.64
CA GLU A 102 11.43 -11.77 -10.91
C GLU A 102 11.05 -10.29 -10.89
N ARG A 103 11.88 -9.46 -11.55
CA ARG A 103 11.74 -8.00 -11.57
C ARG A 103 10.89 -7.49 -12.73
N ARG A 104 10.75 -8.26 -13.81
CA ARG A 104 10.14 -7.80 -15.07
C ARG A 104 8.69 -7.36 -14.88
N TYR A 105 7.95 -8.02 -13.98
CA TYR A 105 6.57 -7.63 -13.66
C TYR A 105 6.50 -6.24 -13.03
N LEU A 106 7.35 -5.96 -12.04
CA LEU A 106 7.40 -4.65 -11.40
C LEU A 106 7.90 -3.56 -12.38
N GLU A 107 8.86 -3.90 -13.22
CA GLU A 107 9.37 -3.00 -14.26
C GLU A 107 8.29 -2.63 -15.28
N THR A 108 7.45 -3.59 -15.67
CA THR A 108 6.32 -3.37 -16.57
C THR A 108 5.27 -2.44 -15.96
N LEU A 109 5.04 -2.56 -14.64
CA LEU A 109 4.10 -1.70 -13.91
C LEU A 109 4.64 -0.30 -13.60
N ARG A 110 5.91 -0.01 -13.89
CA ARG A 110 6.58 1.24 -13.46
C ARG A 110 5.82 2.50 -13.84
N SER A 111 5.28 2.57 -15.06
CA SER A 111 4.52 3.73 -15.56
C SER A 111 3.16 3.91 -14.89
N GLN A 112 2.62 2.85 -14.28
CA GLN A 112 1.34 2.87 -13.58
C GLN A 112 1.50 3.22 -12.08
N LEU A 113 2.73 3.15 -11.56
CA LEU A 113 2.99 3.52 -10.17
C LEU A 113 2.92 5.04 -9.99
N TRP A 114 2.12 5.47 -9.03
CA TRP A 114 1.91 6.88 -8.78
C TRP A 114 3.21 7.60 -8.38
N ARG A 115 3.46 8.76 -9.00
CA ARG A 115 4.60 9.63 -8.71
C ARG A 115 4.14 11.08 -8.63
N SER A 116 4.67 11.81 -7.67
CA SER A 116 4.54 13.27 -7.68
C SER A 116 5.44 13.84 -8.78
N ALA A 117 4.98 14.86 -9.50
CA ALA A 117 5.74 15.47 -10.60
C ALA A 117 7.16 15.85 -10.15
N GLY A 118 8.16 15.37 -10.89
CA GLY A 118 9.58 15.64 -10.61
C GLY A 118 10.14 14.98 -9.33
N ARG A 119 9.42 14.04 -8.70
CA ARG A 119 9.86 13.35 -7.49
C ARG A 119 10.09 11.85 -7.73
N ALA A 120 11.10 11.32 -7.06
CA ALA A 120 11.39 9.88 -7.03
C ALA A 120 10.21 9.08 -6.43
N LEU A 121 10.02 7.86 -6.94
CA LEU A 121 8.95 6.94 -6.53
C LEU A 121 8.93 6.69 -5.02
N GLN A 122 10.12 6.62 -4.41
CA GLN A 122 10.33 6.33 -3.00
C GLN A 122 9.68 7.34 -2.03
N THR A 123 9.38 8.54 -2.52
CA THR A 123 8.80 9.61 -1.68
C THR A 123 7.38 9.23 -1.24
N HIS A 124 6.58 8.67 -2.16
CA HIS A 124 5.14 8.49 -1.96
C HIS A 124 4.56 7.25 -2.66
N GLY A 125 5.11 6.88 -3.83
CA GLY A 125 4.59 5.81 -4.67
C GLY A 125 4.98 4.41 -4.22
N LEU A 126 6.21 4.23 -3.75
CA LEU A 126 6.71 2.95 -3.26
C LEU A 126 7.50 3.15 -1.98
N LYS A 127 7.29 2.30 -0.96
CA LYS A 127 8.21 2.23 0.18
C LYS A 127 8.71 0.82 0.34
N VAL A 128 10.03 0.68 0.25
CA VAL A 128 10.76 -0.55 0.52
C VAL A 128 11.32 -0.44 1.94
N CYS A 129 11.02 -1.41 2.81
CA CYS A 129 11.54 -1.47 4.17
C CYS A 129 11.77 -2.95 4.55
N PRO A 130 12.96 -3.34 5.04
CA PRO A 130 14.16 -2.51 5.26
C PRO A 130 14.76 -1.95 3.96
N TRP A 131 15.60 -0.92 4.10
CA TRP A 131 16.32 -0.27 2.99
C TRP A 131 17.12 -1.32 2.21
N PRO A 132 17.24 -1.23 0.86
CA PRO A 132 17.68 -2.36 0.05
C PRO A 132 19.02 -2.92 0.54
N HIS A 133 18.97 -4.19 0.92
CA HIS A 133 20.14 -5.05 1.06
C HIS A 133 21.03 -4.90 -0.20
N PRO A 134 22.36 -5.06 -0.13
CA PRO A 134 23.25 -4.92 -1.30
C PRO A 134 22.79 -5.67 -2.56
N ARG A 135 22.03 -6.77 -2.37
CA ARG A 135 21.43 -7.60 -3.43
C ARG A 135 20.23 -6.97 -4.17
N HIS A 136 19.61 -5.92 -3.62
CA HIS A 136 18.55 -5.15 -4.27
C HIS A 136 19.02 -3.74 -4.65
N SER A 137 20.30 -3.59 -4.98
CA SER A 137 20.88 -2.31 -5.45
C SER A 137 20.10 -1.72 -6.63
N TRP A 138 19.51 -2.57 -7.47
CA TRP A 138 18.61 -2.20 -8.57
C TRP A 138 17.38 -1.37 -8.11
N ALA A 139 16.90 -1.57 -6.89
CA ALA A 139 15.69 -0.91 -6.37
C ALA A 139 15.89 0.60 -6.20
N GLN A 140 17.12 1.04 -5.88
CA GLN A 140 17.44 2.46 -5.81
C GLN A 140 17.30 3.12 -7.19
N GLU A 141 17.81 2.46 -8.23
CA GLU A 141 17.71 2.94 -9.60
C GLU A 141 16.26 2.89 -10.11
N PHE A 142 15.51 1.85 -9.73
CA PHE A 142 14.08 1.76 -10.01
C PHE A 142 13.27 2.92 -9.40
N CYS A 143 13.62 3.36 -8.20
CA CYS A 143 12.94 4.47 -7.55
C CYS A 143 13.31 5.85 -8.12
N ARG A 144 14.52 6.00 -8.71
CA ARG A 144 15.01 7.28 -9.25
C ARG A 144 14.45 7.64 -10.62
N ARG A 145 14.55 6.74 -11.60
CA ARG A 145 13.95 6.98 -12.94
C ARG A 145 12.43 6.90 -12.86
#